data_AF-A0A2C1Z038-F1
#
_entry.id   AF-A0A2C1Z038-F1
#
_cell.length_a   1.000
_cell.length_b   1.000
_cell.length_c   1.000
_cell.angle_alpha   90.00
_cell.angle_beta   90.00
_cell.angle_gamma   90.00
#
_symmetry.space_group_name_H-M   'P 1'
#
loop_
_entity.id
_entity.type
_entity.pdbx_description
1 polymer ?
#
loop_
_entity_poly.entity_id
_entity_poly.type
_entity_poly.pdbx_seq_one_letter_code
_entity_poly.pdbx_strand_id
1 'polypeptide(L)'
;MIENFFADYKKFIVEPEDEKRVADVYDPKNYAAYYILTLSIFDSRLSTWKDASKFEIDVEKSIKTVLKDFNHRQREKYHLQLLELDKFKNYFILALSSKNKFSPEEEKDRITYIIDHILTNPFYVGQSWFNLIGEKGKVARKLFSCSFKEYVLGEQNQTEKYENISELIPKNGEIKLIKSALKKDIL
;
A
#
# COMPACT_ATOMS: atom_id res chain seq x y z
N MET A 1 24.51 -44.60 28.87
CA MET A 1 24.19 -44.15 27.51
C MET A 1 22.68 -44.18 27.36
N ILE A 2 22.05 -43.09 26.94
CA ILE A 2 20.64 -43.12 26.55
C ILE A 2 20.62 -43.61 25.10
N GLU A 3 20.64 -44.93 24.93
CA GLU A 3 20.42 -45.52 23.62
C GLU A 3 18.95 -45.27 23.23
N ASN A 4 18.74 -44.82 21.99
CA ASN A 4 17.44 -44.69 21.34
C ASN A 4 16.49 -43.60 21.87
N PHE A 5 17.00 -42.48 22.39
CA PHE A 5 16.18 -41.31 22.78
C PHE A 5 15.19 -40.84 21.71
N PHE A 6 15.56 -40.98 20.42
CA PHE A 6 14.74 -40.56 19.29
C PHE A 6 14.04 -41.71 18.54
N ALA A 7 14.03 -42.94 19.04
CA ALA A 7 13.41 -44.07 18.31
C ALA A 7 11.90 -43.87 18.02
N ASP A 8 11.24 -43.09 18.87
CA ASP A 8 9.80 -42.82 18.79
C ASP A 8 9.46 -41.44 18.19
N TYR A 9 10.42 -40.72 17.58
CA TYR A 9 10.21 -39.34 17.10
C TYR A 9 9.00 -39.18 16.17
N LYS A 10 8.66 -40.23 15.40
CA LYS A 10 7.50 -40.25 14.50
C LYS A 10 6.17 -40.07 15.22
N LYS A 11 6.06 -40.46 16.51
CA LYS A 11 4.85 -40.25 17.34
C LYS A 11 4.62 -38.79 17.71
N PHE A 12 5.65 -37.94 17.54
CA PHE A 12 5.62 -36.52 17.85
C PHE A 12 5.58 -35.64 16.60
N ILE A 13 5.56 -36.26 15.41
CA ILE A 13 5.35 -35.53 14.15
C ILE A 13 3.87 -35.19 14.09
N VAL A 14 3.55 -33.93 14.33
CA VAL A 14 2.24 -33.36 13.98
C VAL A 14 2.34 -32.90 12.54
N GLU A 15 1.65 -33.59 11.64
CA GLU A 15 1.53 -33.12 10.26
C GLU A 15 0.79 -31.79 10.27
N PRO A 16 1.32 -30.74 9.63
CA PRO A 16 0.62 -29.48 9.54
C PRO A 16 -0.69 -29.70 8.78
N GLU A 17 -1.81 -29.50 9.46
CA GLU A 17 -3.09 -29.40 8.78
C GLU A 17 -3.02 -28.22 7.83
N ASP A 18 -3.10 -28.50 6.53
CA ASP A 18 -3.40 -27.48 5.52
C ASP A 18 -4.79 -26.96 5.85
N GLU A 19 -4.85 -25.92 6.68
CA GLU A 19 -6.04 -25.17 6.95
C GLU A 19 -6.50 -24.50 5.65
N LYS A 20 -7.21 -25.26 4.81
CA LYS A 20 -8.10 -24.75 3.77
C LYS A 20 -9.30 -24.10 4.45
N ARG A 21 -9.04 -23.12 5.33
CA ARG A 21 -10.06 -22.27 5.91
C ARG A 21 -10.62 -21.45 4.74
N VAL A 22 -11.92 -21.61 4.51
CA VAL A 22 -12.70 -20.93 3.47
C VAL A 22 -12.37 -19.44 3.54
N ALA A 23 -12.16 -18.81 2.38
CA ALA A 23 -11.89 -17.38 2.34
C ALA A 23 -13.11 -16.64 2.92
N ASP A 24 -12.94 -16.08 4.12
CA ASP A 24 -13.97 -15.23 4.71
C ASP A 24 -14.27 -14.08 3.75
N VAL A 25 -15.55 -13.89 3.45
CA VAL A 25 -16.01 -12.79 2.61
C VAL A 25 -15.74 -11.50 3.38
N TYR A 26 -15.05 -10.55 2.74
CA TYR A 26 -14.78 -9.25 3.35
C TYR A 26 -16.08 -8.53 3.70
N ASP A 27 -16.26 -8.24 4.99
CA ASP A 27 -17.32 -7.37 5.52
C ASP A 27 -16.64 -6.17 6.18
N PRO A 28 -16.83 -4.94 5.67
CA PRO A 28 -16.28 -3.72 6.28
C PRO A 28 -16.62 -3.62 7.77
N LYS A 29 -17.82 -4.01 8.20
CA LYS A 29 -18.27 -3.88 9.61
C LYS A 29 -17.36 -4.61 10.60
N ASN A 30 -16.60 -5.58 10.12
CA ASN A 30 -15.64 -6.33 10.92
C ASN A 30 -14.33 -5.59 11.18
N TYR A 31 -14.16 -4.35 10.69
CA TYR A 31 -12.95 -3.53 10.79
C TYR A 31 -13.23 -2.19 11.47
N ALA A 32 -12.26 -1.70 12.25
CA ALA A 32 -12.40 -0.51 13.09
C ALA A 32 -11.83 0.77 12.45
N ALA A 33 -10.93 0.63 11.47
CA ALA A 33 -10.29 1.77 10.81
C ALA A 33 -10.02 1.47 9.34
N TYR A 34 -10.00 2.53 8.53
CA TYR A 34 -9.82 2.45 7.08
C TYR A 34 -8.83 3.51 6.62
N TYR A 35 -8.00 3.15 5.65
CA TYR A 35 -6.94 4.01 5.13
C TYR A 35 -6.90 3.91 3.62
N ILE A 36 -6.75 5.06 2.95
CA ILE A 36 -6.44 5.11 1.53
C ILE A 36 -4.93 5.24 1.39
N LEU A 37 -4.32 4.25 0.75
CA LEU A 37 -2.88 4.18 0.51
C LEU A 37 -2.60 4.47 -0.96
N THR A 38 -1.64 5.34 -1.25
CA THR A 38 -1.10 5.54 -2.59
C THR A 38 0.31 4.96 -2.63
N LEU A 39 0.51 3.95 -3.48
CA LEU A 39 1.78 3.24 -3.63
C LEU A 39 2.38 3.54 -5.00
N SER A 40 3.57 4.11 -5.02
CA SER A 40 4.38 4.32 -6.23
C SER A 40 5.71 3.61 -6.13
N ILE A 41 6.34 3.28 -7.26
CA ILE A 41 7.65 2.64 -7.24
C ILE A 41 8.71 3.63 -6.76
N PHE A 42 9.48 3.24 -5.73
CA PHE A 42 10.62 4.02 -5.25
C PHE A 42 11.79 3.93 -6.24
N ASP A 43 12.46 5.05 -6.52
CA ASP A 43 13.56 5.12 -7.51
C ASP A 43 13.17 4.47 -8.85
N SER A 44 12.00 4.83 -9.37
CA SER A 44 11.37 4.09 -10.46
C SER A 44 12.14 4.13 -11.78
N ARG A 45 12.25 2.99 -12.46
CA ARG A 45 12.76 2.84 -13.83
C ARG A 45 11.67 2.98 -14.90
N LEU A 46 10.40 3.18 -14.50
CA LEU A 46 9.26 3.31 -15.39
C LEU A 46 8.47 4.58 -15.10
N SER A 47 8.00 5.25 -16.16
CA SER A 47 7.11 6.40 -16.04
C SER A 47 5.65 5.99 -15.96
N THR A 48 5.27 4.84 -16.54
CA THR A 48 3.90 4.33 -16.57
C THR A 48 3.85 2.80 -16.48
N TRP A 49 2.76 2.23 -15.94
CA TRP A 49 2.58 0.77 -15.89
C TRP A 49 2.52 0.12 -17.27
N LYS A 50 2.16 0.85 -18.33
CA LYS A 50 2.21 0.36 -19.71
C LYS A 50 3.60 -0.14 -20.10
N ASP A 51 4.66 0.42 -19.51
CA ASP A 51 6.04 0.03 -19.78
C ASP A 51 6.50 -1.18 -18.96
N ALA A 52 5.71 -1.67 -18.00
CA ALA A 52 6.10 -2.79 -17.13
C ALA A 52 6.28 -4.11 -17.90
N SER A 53 5.61 -4.27 -19.05
CA SER A 53 5.78 -5.43 -19.92
C SER A 53 7.20 -5.57 -20.47
N LYS A 54 7.96 -4.47 -20.58
CA LYS A 54 9.40 -4.49 -20.94
C LYS A 54 10.27 -5.20 -19.90
N PHE A 55 9.74 -5.37 -18.69
CA PHE A 55 10.37 -6.09 -17.59
C PHE A 55 9.68 -7.44 -17.33
N GLU A 56 8.85 -7.91 -18.28
CA GLU A 56 8.09 -9.17 -18.19
C GLU A 56 7.13 -9.22 -17.00
N ILE A 57 6.65 -8.06 -16.54
CA ILE A 57 5.74 -7.95 -15.40
C ILE A 57 4.33 -7.62 -15.88
N ASP A 58 3.39 -8.52 -15.57
CA ASP A 58 1.96 -8.26 -15.60
C ASP A 58 1.53 -7.62 -14.27
N VAL A 59 1.44 -6.29 -14.26
CA VAL A 59 1.18 -5.49 -13.05
C VAL A 59 -0.15 -5.87 -12.40
N GLU A 60 -1.22 -5.97 -13.20
CA GLU A 60 -2.56 -6.22 -12.68
C GLU A 60 -2.65 -7.62 -12.07
N LYS A 61 -2.17 -8.65 -12.79
CA LYS A 61 -2.14 -10.03 -12.29
C LYS A 61 -1.28 -10.15 -11.04
N SER A 62 -0.12 -9.50 -11.03
CA SER A 62 0.80 -9.47 -9.90
C SER A 62 0.15 -8.87 -8.65
N ILE A 63 -0.45 -7.68 -8.76
CA ILE A 63 -1.13 -7.02 -7.63
C ILE A 63 -2.25 -7.93 -7.11
N LYS A 64 -3.12 -8.44 -7.98
CA LYS A 64 -4.23 -9.31 -7.56
C LYS A 64 -3.73 -10.55 -6.81
N THR A 65 -2.66 -11.18 -7.28
CA THR A 65 -2.06 -12.35 -6.64
C THR A 65 -1.53 -12.01 -5.25
N VAL A 66 -0.73 -10.94 -5.14
CA VAL A 66 -0.17 -10.51 -3.86
C VAL A 66 -1.26 -10.11 -2.86
N LEU A 67 -2.28 -9.36 -3.30
CA LEU A 67 -3.38 -8.95 -2.41
C LEU A 67 -4.20 -10.15 -1.92
N LYS A 68 -4.44 -11.15 -2.80
CA LYS A 68 -5.12 -12.38 -2.40
C LYS A 68 -4.35 -13.13 -1.31
N ASP A 69 -3.04 -13.29 -1.49
CA ASP A 69 -2.19 -13.98 -0.53
C ASP A 69 -2.05 -13.18 0.77
N PHE A 70 -1.91 -11.85 0.68
CA PHE A 70 -1.89 -10.96 1.83
C PHE A 70 -3.16 -11.10 2.65
N ASN A 71 -4.33 -10.99 2.01
CA ASN A 71 -5.63 -11.06 2.69
C ASN A 71 -5.86 -12.43 3.33
N HIS A 72 -5.40 -13.51 2.68
CA HIS A 72 -5.47 -14.84 3.27
C HIS A 72 -4.62 -14.94 4.54
N ARG A 73 -3.37 -14.45 4.50
CA ARG A 73 -2.43 -14.51 5.63
C ARG A 73 -2.75 -13.53 6.75
N GLN A 74 -3.37 -12.39 6.43
CA GLN A 74 -3.62 -11.28 7.37
C GLN A 74 -5.09 -11.13 7.78
N ARG A 75 -5.98 -12.07 7.45
CA ARG A 75 -7.44 -11.95 7.66
C ARG A 75 -7.86 -11.47 9.05
N GLU A 76 -7.14 -11.88 10.10
CA GLU A 76 -7.44 -11.55 11.50
C GLU A 76 -6.97 -10.15 11.91
N LYS A 77 -6.29 -9.43 11.01
CA LYS A 77 -5.65 -8.14 11.31
C LYS A 77 -5.98 -7.08 10.27
N TYR A 78 -5.82 -7.40 8.99
CA TYR A 78 -5.84 -6.44 7.90
C TYR A 78 -6.57 -7.00 6.68
N HIS A 79 -7.11 -6.09 5.88
CA HIS A 79 -7.60 -6.38 4.54
C HIS A 79 -7.14 -5.27 3.59
N LEU A 80 -6.61 -5.67 2.42
CA LEU A 80 -6.24 -4.77 1.35
C LEU A 80 -7.13 -4.98 0.12
N GLN A 81 -7.64 -3.88 -0.43
CA GLN A 81 -8.42 -3.87 -1.66
C GLN A 81 -7.81 -2.88 -2.66
N LEU A 82 -7.65 -3.30 -3.90
CA LEU A 82 -7.25 -2.41 -4.99
C LEU A 82 -8.41 -1.50 -5.38
N LEU A 83 -8.21 -0.19 -5.31
CA LEU A 83 -9.21 0.82 -5.67
C LEU A 83 -8.96 1.39 -7.08
N GLU A 84 -7.71 1.72 -7.39
CA GLU A 84 -7.35 2.32 -8.67
C GLU A 84 -6.04 1.74 -9.21
N LEU A 85 -6.05 1.37 -10.49
CA LEU A 85 -4.88 1.00 -11.27
C LEU A 85 -5.05 1.54 -12.70
N ASP A 86 -4.30 2.61 -13.03
CA ASP A 86 -4.30 3.22 -14.36
C ASP A 86 -2.99 2.92 -15.08
N LYS A 87 -3.07 2.32 -16.26
CA LYS A 87 -1.91 1.96 -17.08
C LYS A 87 -1.00 3.15 -17.46
N PHE A 88 -1.51 4.38 -17.41
CA PHE A 88 -0.76 5.59 -17.73
C PHE A 88 -0.10 6.24 -16.52
N LYS A 89 -0.30 5.69 -15.33
CA LYS A 89 0.33 6.13 -14.08
C LYS A 89 1.40 5.12 -13.66
N ASN A 90 2.26 5.49 -12.71
CA ASN A 90 3.24 4.59 -12.07
C ASN A 90 2.97 4.42 -10.56
N TYR A 91 1.72 4.63 -10.18
CA TYR A 91 1.21 4.38 -8.84
C TYR A 91 -0.14 3.67 -8.91
N PHE A 92 -0.55 3.09 -7.80
CA PHE A 92 -1.87 2.50 -7.62
C PHE A 92 -2.39 2.83 -6.22
N ILE A 93 -3.71 2.72 -6.05
CA ILE A 93 -4.39 3.08 -4.81
C ILE A 93 -4.97 1.83 -4.17
N LEU A 94 -4.68 1.64 -2.88
CA LEU A 94 -5.27 0.58 -2.06
C LEU A 94 -6.16 1.17 -0.95
N ALA A 95 -7.22 0.47 -0.60
CA ALA A 95 -7.86 0.59 0.71
C ALA A 95 -7.24 -0.42 1.66
N LEU A 96 -6.76 0.04 2.81
CA LEU A 96 -6.37 -0.79 3.94
C LEU A 96 -7.44 -0.69 5.02
N SER A 97 -8.02 -1.83 5.38
CA SER A 97 -8.93 -1.96 6.52
C SER A 97 -8.18 -2.64 7.66
N SER A 98 -8.26 -2.08 8.86
CA SER A 98 -7.58 -2.58 10.05
C SER A 98 -8.60 -2.99 11.10
N LYS A 99 -8.41 -4.18 11.70
CA LYS A 99 -9.24 -4.70 12.78
C LYS A 99 -9.19 -3.82 14.03
N ASN A 100 -8.03 -3.19 14.25
CA ASN A 100 -7.80 -2.27 15.36
C ASN A 100 -7.51 -0.87 14.83
N LYS A 101 -8.02 0.15 15.51
CA LYS A 101 -7.66 1.54 15.21
C LYS A 101 -6.23 1.81 15.65
N PHE A 102 -5.43 2.45 14.81
CA PHE A 102 -4.09 2.86 15.18
C PHE A 102 -4.14 4.13 16.04
N SER A 103 -3.22 4.26 16.99
CA SER A 103 -3.03 5.54 17.67
C SER A 103 -2.42 6.55 16.69
N PRO A 104 -2.77 7.86 16.78
CA PRO A 104 -2.23 8.87 15.87
C PRO A 104 -0.70 8.93 15.83
N GLU A 105 -0.05 8.62 16.95
CA GLU A 105 1.41 8.61 17.08
C GLU A 105 2.08 7.41 16.39
N GLU A 106 1.39 6.26 16.31
CA GLU A 106 1.94 5.02 15.73
C GLU A 106 1.48 4.77 14.29
N GLU A 107 0.45 5.48 13.82
CA GLU A 107 -0.23 5.20 12.55
C GLU A 107 0.74 5.11 11.36
N LYS A 108 1.64 6.08 11.26
CA LYS A 108 2.67 6.13 10.21
C LYS A 108 3.60 4.92 10.29
N ASP A 109 4.06 4.55 11.48
CA ASP A 109 5.00 3.46 11.68
C ASP A 109 4.34 2.11 11.41
N ARG A 110 3.08 1.95 11.83
CA ARG A 110 2.26 0.75 11.54
C ARG A 110 2.02 0.57 10.06
N ILE A 111 1.62 1.63 9.35
CA ILE A 111 1.39 1.56 7.90
C ILE A 111 2.71 1.29 7.17
N THR A 112 3.79 1.96 7.57
CA THR A 112 5.13 1.72 7.00
C THR A 112 5.55 0.27 7.20
N TYR A 113 5.34 -0.29 8.39
CA TYR A 113 5.62 -1.70 8.66
C TYR A 113 4.80 -2.65 7.76
N ILE A 114 3.49 -2.40 7.61
CA ILE A 114 2.63 -3.20 6.73
C ILE A 114 3.14 -3.17 5.29
N ILE A 115 3.49 -2.00 4.77
CA ILE A 115 3.97 -1.86 3.40
C ILE A 115 5.37 -2.46 3.21
N ASP A 116 6.34 -2.06 4.02
CA ASP A 116 7.74 -2.40 3.80
C ASP A 116 8.08 -3.84 4.21
N HIS A 117 7.41 -4.39 5.23
CA HIS A 117 7.78 -5.69 5.80
C HIS A 117 6.81 -6.81 5.44
N ILE A 118 5.51 -6.51 5.26
CA ILE A 118 4.50 -7.52 4.97
C ILE A 118 4.19 -7.56 3.47
N LEU A 119 3.88 -6.41 2.86
CA LEU A 119 3.40 -6.35 1.48
C LEU A 119 4.54 -6.40 0.45
N THR A 120 5.68 -5.75 0.73
CA THR A 120 6.76 -5.59 -0.25
C THR A 120 7.41 -6.91 -0.66
N ASN A 121 7.66 -7.83 0.27
CA ASN A 121 8.37 -9.08 -0.01
C ASN A 121 7.71 -9.94 -1.10
N PRO A 122 6.39 -10.20 -1.06
CA PRO A 122 5.67 -10.87 -2.15
C PRO A 122 5.84 -10.21 -3.52
N PHE A 123 5.81 -8.88 -3.60
CA PHE A 123 6.06 -8.17 -4.86
C PHE A 123 7.52 -8.28 -5.30
N TYR A 124 8.44 -8.11 -4.36
CA TYR A 124 9.87 -8.04 -4.62
C TYR A 124 10.41 -9.34 -5.20
N VAL A 125 10.21 -10.46 -4.49
CA VAL A 125 10.76 -11.78 -4.87
C VAL A 125 9.75 -12.61 -5.65
N GLY A 126 8.48 -12.60 -5.23
CA GLY A 126 7.45 -13.46 -5.81
C GLY A 126 6.99 -13.01 -7.20
N GLN A 127 7.10 -11.72 -7.52
CA GLN A 127 6.63 -11.14 -8.78
C GLN A 127 7.73 -10.41 -9.56
N SER A 128 8.99 -10.50 -9.11
CA SER A 128 10.16 -9.88 -9.74
C SER A 128 10.13 -8.35 -9.86
N TRP A 129 9.38 -7.65 -9.00
CA TRP A 129 9.26 -6.18 -9.07
C TRP A 129 10.57 -5.45 -8.74
N PHE A 130 11.58 -6.15 -8.23
CA PHE A 130 12.95 -5.61 -8.06
C PHE A 130 13.56 -5.09 -9.38
N ASN A 131 13.05 -5.54 -10.54
CA ASN A 131 13.48 -5.03 -11.84
C ASN A 131 12.97 -3.62 -12.14
N LEU A 132 11.91 -3.17 -11.45
CA LEU A 132 11.26 -1.87 -11.67
C LEU A 132 11.94 -0.72 -10.91
N ILE A 133 12.82 -1.05 -9.95
CA ILE A 133 13.56 -0.07 -9.14
C ILE A 133 14.98 0.14 -9.66
N GLY A 134 15.46 1.37 -9.54
CA GLY A 134 16.83 1.77 -9.82
C GLY A 134 17.79 1.34 -8.71
N GLU A 135 19.05 1.77 -8.84
CA GLU A 135 20.12 1.36 -7.95
C GLU A 135 19.93 1.85 -6.52
N LYS A 136 19.37 3.06 -6.32
CA LYS A 136 19.12 3.60 -4.98
C LYS A 136 18.05 2.76 -4.27
N GLY A 137 17.02 2.33 -5.00
CA GLY A 137 15.99 1.45 -4.47
C GLY A 137 16.52 0.10 -4.04
N LYS A 138 17.41 -0.50 -4.84
CA LYS A 138 18.04 -1.79 -4.51
C LYS A 138 18.89 -1.72 -3.25
N VAL A 139 19.73 -0.69 -3.14
CA VAL A 139 20.57 -0.46 -1.95
C VAL A 139 19.71 -0.24 -0.72
N ALA A 140 18.65 0.57 -0.83
CA ALA A 140 17.72 0.83 0.27
C ALA A 140 16.78 -0.34 0.58
N ARG A 141 16.75 -1.40 -0.25
CA ARG A 141 15.78 -2.50 -0.21
C ARG A 141 14.33 -2.01 -0.13
N LYS A 142 14.04 -0.92 -0.84
CA LYS A 142 12.74 -0.24 -0.79
C LYS A 142 12.08 -0.30 -2.16
N LEU A 143 10.92 -0.94 -2.22
CA LEU A 143 10.15 -1.08 -3.45
C LEU A 143 9.16 0.08 -3.66
N PHE A 144 8.47 0.46 -2.59
CA PHE A 144 7.39 1.44 -2.66
C PHE A 144 7.71 2.72 -1.91
N SER A 145 7.30 3.84 -2.49
CA SER A 145 6.95 5.03 -1.74
C SER A 145 5.47 4.97 -1.40
N CYS A 146 5.13 5.19 -0.13
CA CYS A 146 3.75 5.15 0.35
C CYS A 146 3.37 6.51 0.94
N SER A 147 2.21 7.03 0.53
CA SER A 147 1.46 8.04 1.27
C SER A 147 0.11 7.48 1.66
N PHE A 148 -0.48 8.00 2.73
CA PHE A 148 -1.76 7.52 3.21
C PHE A 148 -2.62 8.63 3.80
N LYS A 149 -3.93 8.38 3.88
CA LYS A 149 -4.91 9.20 4.60
C LYS A 149 -5.95 8.30 5.26
N GLU A 150 -6.29 8.55 6.53
CA GLU A 150 -7.40 7.88 7.20
C GLU A 150 -8.71 8.21 6.46
N TYR A 151 -9.49 7.18 6.16
CA TYR A 151 -10.83 7.31 5.61
C TYR A 151 -11.84 7.24 6.74
N VAL A 152 -12.31 8.40 7.14
CA VAL A 152 -13.42 8.53 8.09
C VAL A 152 -14.70 8.66 7.27
N LEU A 153 -15.63 7.72 7.45
CA LEU A 153 -17.00 7.91 6.97
C LEU A 153 -17.55 9.12 7.73
N GLY A 154 -17.59 10.27 7.06
CA GLY A 154 -18.08 11.49 7.68
C GLY A 154 -19.48 11.24 8.25
N GLU A 155 -19.67 11.57 9.52
CA GLU A 155 -20.97 12.10 9.91
C GLU A 155 -21.27 13.25 8.94
N GLN A 156 -22.47 13.28 8.37
CA GLN A 156 -22.92 14.34 7.47
C GLN A 156 -22.92 15.67 8.21
N ASN A 157 -21.77 16.32 8.37
CA ASN A 157 -21.63 17.66 8.93
C ASN A 157 -20.24 18.21 8.61
N GLN A 158 -20.08 18.70 7.39
CA GLN A 158 -19.63 20.07 7.08
C GLN A 158 -19.19 20.12 5.62
N THR A 159 -19.94 20.92 4.88
CA THR A 159 -19.72 21.29 3.48
C THR A 159 -18.38 22.03 3.36
N GLU A 160 -17.27 21.32 3.17
CA GLU A 160 -16.11 21.92 2.51
C GLU A 160 -16.48 22.06 1.02
N LYS A 161 -17.00 23.24 0.68
CA LYS A 161 -17.11 23.71 -0.70
C LYS A 161 -15.71 23.62 -1.32
N TYR A 162 -15.47 22.59 -2.13
CA TYR A 162 -14.43 22.65 -3.14
C TYR A 162 -14.86 23.73 -4.14
N GLU A 163 -14.36 24.95 -3.96
CA GLU A 163 -14.47 25.98 -5.00
C GLU A 163 -13.74 25.47 -6.24
N ASN A 164 -14.52 25.33 -7.31
CA ASN A 164 -14.08 24.84 -8.59
C ASN A 164 -13.09 25.87 -9.18
N ILE A 165 -11.79 25.60 -9.14
CA ILE A 165 -10.74 26.50 -9.64
C ILE A 165 -10.72 26.66 -11.18
N SER A 166 -11.79 26.24 -11.86
CA SER A 166 -11.91 26.33 -13.32
C SER A 166 -12.23 27.74 -13.83
N GLU A 167 -12.40 28.74 -12.97
CA GLU A 167 -12.64 30.14 -13.37
C GLU A 167 -11.37 31.03 -13.37
N LEU A 168 -10.20 30.51 -13.00
CA LEU A 168 -8.94 31.28 -12.95
C LEU A 168 -7.99 31.01 -14.11
N ILE A 169 -8.51 30.69 -15.30
CA ILE A 169 -7.72 30.73 -16.54
C ILE A 169 -8.00 32.07 -17.24
N PRO A 170 -7.13 33.09 -17.11
CA PRO A 170 -7.26 34.29 -17.92
C PRO A 170 -7.05 33.91 -19.39
N LYS A 171 -8.12 34.01 -20.18
CA LYS A 171 -8.02 34.07 -21.65
C LYS A 171 -7.39 35.42 -22.00
N ASN A 172 -6.11 35.35 -22.37
CA ASN A 172 -5.27 36.34 -23.06
C ASN A 172 -4.00 36.65 -22.26
N GLY A 173 -2.87 36.45 -22.95
CA GLY A 173 -1.54 36.44 -22.39
C GLY A 173 -1.09 37.79 -21.83
N GLU A 174 -0.56 37.74 -20.61
CA GLU A 174 0.63 38.45 -20.15
C GLU A 174 0.98 37.87 -18.77
N ILE A 175 2.06 37.08 -18.69
CA ILE A 175 2.56 36.58 -17.40
C ILE A 175 3.36 37.71 -16.75
N LYS A 176 2.79 38.38 -15.75
CA LYS A 176 3.54 39.25 -14.84
C LYS A 176 3.83 38.50 -13.54
N LEU A 177 5.12 38.30 -13.26
CA LEU A 177 5.65 37.79 -11.99
C LEU A 177 5.31 38.77 -10.87
N ILE A 178 4.35 38.44 -10.00
CA ILE A 178 4.13 39.16 -8.75
C ILE A 178 4.97 38.50 -7.66
N LYS A 179 6.07 39.15 -7.28
CA LYS A 179 6.75 38.90 -5.99
C LYS A 179 5.84 39.40 -4.88
N SER A 180 5.21 38.51 -4.12
CA SER A 180 4.57 38.89 -2.86
C SER A 180 5.59 38.82 -1.72
N ALA A 181 5.86 39.99 -1.16
CA ALA A 181 6.80 40.29 -0.10
C ALA A 181 6.47 39.59 1.23
N LEU A 182 7.54 39.30 2.01
CA LEU A 182 7.46 39.06 3.45
C LEU A 182 6.61 40.14 4.13
N LYS A 183 5.57 39.73 4.86
CA LYS A 183 5.02 40.54 5.95
C LYS A 183 5.49 39.95 7.28
N LYS A 184 6.39 40.70 7.93
CA LYS A 184 6.50 40.78 9.39
C LYS A 184 5.20 41.37 9.94
N ASP A 185 4.84 40.98 11.15
CA ASP A 185 4.37 41.80 12.30
C ASP A 185 3.88 40.79 13.35
N ILE A 186 4.60 40.54 14.45
CA ILE A 186 4.68 41.29 15.71
C ILE A 186 3.29 41.60 16.30
N LEU A 187 2.95 40.87 17.36
CA LEU A 187 2.59 41.44 18.66
C LEU A 187 3.05 40.49 19.78
#